data_AF-A0A292R7P1-F1
#
_entry.id   AF-A0A292R7P1-F1
#
_cell.length_a   1.000
_cell.length_b   1.000
_cell.length_c   1.000
_cell.angle_alpha   90.00
_cell.angle_beta   90.00
_cell.angle_gamma   90.00
#
_symmetry.space_group_name_H-M   'P 1'
#
loop_
_entity.id
_entity.type
_entity.pdbx_description
1 polymer ?
#
loop_
_entity_poly.entity_id
_entity_poly.type
_entity_poly.pdbx_seq_one_letter_code
_entity_poly.pdbx_strand_id
1 'polypeptide(L)'
;MAKIQNFLQKIVIYKIYSLEKQKMEYNDNEVYNHIGVGFLIVFSYIVLILLFLSIRLFNELRNNFTLVVCVTILCFSAKYFFVKYLKQKKYVQTIHEKYLQMDLKKRKENYKIGLYYVIFVILFPLFSILIMELIEFITDN
;
A
#
# COMPACT_ATOMS: atom_id res chain seq x y z
N MET A 1 16.62 -6.66 2.56
CA MET A 1 15.96 -6.12 1.35
C MET A 1 15.17 -7.13 0.52
N ALA A 2 15.66 -8.36 0.29
CA ALA A 2 15.07 -9.30 -0.68
C ALA A 2 13.56 -9.61 -0.48
N LYS A 3 13.08 -9.70 0.77
CA LYS A 3 11.66 -9.96 1.07
C LYS A 3 10.73 -8.80 0.66
N ILE A 4 11.15 -7.55 0.86
CA ILE A 4 10.37 -6.36 0.48
C ILE A 4 10.29 -6.23 -1.05
N GLN A 5 11.41 -6.51 -1.74
CA GLN A 5 11.41 -6.56 -3.21
C GLN A 5 10.48 -7.65 -3.75
N ASN A 6 10.47 -8.83 -3.12
CA ASN A 6 9.55 -9.90 -3.49
C ASN A 6 8.08 -9.50 -3.30
N PHE A 7 7.73 -8.87 -2.18
CA PHE A 7 6.37 -8.35 -1.93
C PHE A 7 5.91 -7.38 -3.01
N LEU A 8 6.71 -6.33 -3.27
CA LEU A 8 6.38 -5.32 -4.27
C LEU A 8 6.28 -5.94 -5.68
N GLN A 9 7.19 -6.86 -6.02
CA GLN A 9 7.15 -7.60 -7.28
C GLN A 9 5.84 -8.38 -7.45
N LYS A 10 5.35 -9.06 -6.41
CA LYS A 10 4.07 -9.81 -6.49
C LYS A 10 2.89 -8.87 -6.72
N ILE A 11 2.87 -7.69 -6.09
CA ILE A 11 1.84 -6.66 -6.31
C ILE A 11 1.88 -6.14 -7.76
N VAL A 12 3.08 -5.88 -8.29
CA VAL A 12 3.26 -5.44 -9.68
C VAL A 12 2.73 -6.52 -10.63
N ILE A 13 3.14 -7.78 -10.46
CA ILE A 13 2.67 -8.90 -11.30
C ILE A 13 1.15 -9.06 -11.19
N TYR A 14 0.57 -8.92 -10.00
CA TYR A 14 -0.88 -8.94 -9.81
C TYR A 14 -1.57 -7.88 -10.68
N LYS A 15 -1.11 -6.62 -10.65
CA LYS A 15 -1.73 -5.55 -11.42
C LYS A 15 -1.55 -5.77 -12.92
N ILE A 16 -0.37 -6.20 -13.37
CA ILE A 16 -0.12 -6.54 -14.79
C ILE A 16 -1.07 -7.65 -15.26
N TYR A 17 -1.17 -8.74 -14.51
CA TYR A 17 -2.06 -9.86 -14.84
C TYR A 17 -3.54 -9.43 -14.81
N SER A 18 -3.92 -8.55 -13.88
CA SER A 18 -5.27 -7.99 -13.83
C SER A 18 -5.62 -7.19 -15.08
N LEU A 19 -4.66 -6.41 -15.62
CA LEU A 19 -4.84 -5.67 -16.88
C LEU A 19 -4.98 -6.62 -18.07
N GLU A 20 -4.12 -7.64 -18.16
CA GLU A 20 -4.20 -8.67 -19.20
C GLU A 20 -5.57 -9.38 -19.17
N LYS A 21 -6.04 -9.77 -17.98
CA LYS A 21 -7.35 -10.41 -17.80
C LYS A 21 -8.52 -9.50 -18.21
N GLN A 22 -8.39 -8.19 -18.02
CA GLN A 22 -9.37 -7.19 -18.44
C GLN A 22 -9.26 -6.82 -19.93
N LYS A 23 -8.30 -7.38 -20.67
CA LYS A 23 -7.98 -7.02 -22.06
C LYS A 23 -7.65 -5.54 -22.24
N MET A 24 -7.10 -4.92 -21.20
CA MET A 24 -6.65 -3.52 -21.23
C MET A 24 -5.25 -3.43 -21.84
N GLU A 25 -4.98 -2.35 -22.57
CA GLU A 25 -3.63 -2.07 -23.05
C GLU A 25 -2.68 -1.87 -21.86
N TYR A 26 -1.52 -2.50 -21.92
CA TYR A 26 -0.54 -2.40 -20.84
C TYR A 26 0.02 -0.97 -20.75
N ASN A 27 -0.14 -0.34 -19.58
CA ASN A 27 0.36 0.99 -19.31
C ASN A 27 1.15 1.03 -17.99
N ASP A 28 2.44 1.32 -18.09
CA ASP A 28 3.34 1.48 -16.93
C ASP A 28 2.78 2.47 -15.90
N ASN A 29 2.21 3.58 -16.35
CA ASN A 29 1.70 4.62 -15.45
C ASN A 29 0.52 4.13 -14.60
N GLU A 30 -0.30 3.24 -15.14
CA GLU A 30 -1.41 2.66 -14.38
C GLU A 30 -0.90 1.75 -13.26
N VAL A 31 0.15 0.96 -13.56
CA VAL A 31 0.81 0.12 -12.56
C VAL A 31 1.49 0.96 -11.49
N TYR A 32 2.22 2.02 -11.87
CA TYR A 32 2.81 2.96 -10.92
C TYR A 32 1.76 3.66 -10.06
N ASN A 33 0.61 4.05 -10.63
CA ASN A 33 -0.47 4.67 -9.87
C ASN A 33 -1.07 3.69 -8.85
N HIS A 34 -1.30 2.43 -9.24
CA HIS A 34 -1.76 1.40 -8.32
C HIS A 34 -0.80 1.19 -7.14
N ILE A 35 0.51 1.12 -7.41
CA ILE A 35 1.53 1.04 -6.35
C ILE A 35 1.48 2.29 -5.45
N GLY A 36 1.37 3.47 -6.05
CA GLY A 36 1.28 4.73 -5.32
C GLY A 36 0.04 4.83 -4.43
N VAL A 37 -1.10 4.32 -4.89
CA VAL A 37 -2.33 4.23 -4.08
C VAL A 37 -2.14 3.25 -2.93
N GLY A 38 -1.61 2.05 -3.18
CA GLY A 38 -1.33 1.08 -2.12
C GLY A 38 -0.41 1.63 -1.03
N PHE A 39 0.62 2.38 -1.42
CA PHE A 39 1.53 3.03 -0.47
C PHE A 39 0.84 4.16 0.32
N LEU A 40 0.01 4.97 -0.36
CA LEU A 40 -0.77 6.03 0.28
C LEU A 40 -1.69 5.45 1.36
N ILE A 41 -2.40 4.36 1.04
CA ILE A 41 -3.25 3.63 1.99
C ILE A 41 -2.46 3.26 3.24
N VAL A 42 -1.35 2.52 3.10
CA VAL A 42 -0.52 2.10 4.24
C VAL A 42 -0.06 3.29 5.08
N PHE A 43 0.43 4.35 4.45
CA PHE A 43 0.90 5.55 5.14
C PHE A 43 -0.23 6.27 5.87
N SER A 44 -1.37 6.50 5.22
CA SER A 44 -2.54 7.14 5.82
C SER A 44 -3.00 6.41 7.09
N TYR A 45 -2.88 5.09 7.13
CA TYR A 45 -3.26 4.32 8.33
C TYR A 45 -2.23 4.38 9.46
N ILE A 46 -0.93 4.34 9.16
CA ILE A 46 0.11 4.56 10.19
C ILE A 46 -0.14 5.89 10.89
N VAL A 47 -0.51 6.90 10.12
CA VAL A 47 -0.81 8.25 10.58
C VAL A 47 -2.03 8.27 11.49
N LEU A 48 -3.13 7.62 11.10
CA LEU A 48 -4.33 7.52 11.93
C LEU A 48 -4.05 6.83 13.27
N ILE A 49 -3.27 5.74 13.24
CA ILE A 49 -2.84 5.01 14.46
C ILE A 49 -1.99 5.92 15.36
N LEU A 50 -1.01 6.64 14.80
CA LEU A 50 -0.18 7.57 15.57
C LEU A 50 -0.99 8.73 16.15
N LEU A 51 -1.95 9.27 15.41
CA LEU A 51 -2.85 10.33 15.87
C LEU A 51 -3.71 9.83 17.04
N PHE A 52 -4.28 8.64 16.92
CA PHE A 52 -5.04 7.98 17.99
C PHE A 52 -4.19 7.76 19.26
N LEU A 53 -2.98 7.19 19.11
CA LEU A 53 -2.06 7.00 20.23
C LEU A 53 -1.64 8.33 20.87
N SER A 54 -1.44 9.37 20.06
CA SER A 54 -1.07 10.70 20.54
C SER A 54 -2.18 11.30 21.41
N ILE A 55 -3.45 11.19 20.98
CA ILE A 55 -4.62 11.63 21.77
C ILE A 55 -4.69 10.87 23.11
N ARG A 56 -4.49 9.54 23.08
CA ARG A 56 -4.59 8.69 24.29
C ARG A 56 -3.45 8.93 25.28
N LEU A 57 -2.22 9.07 24.81
CA LEU A 57 -1.03 9.24 25.66
C LEU A 57 -0.86 10.68 26.13
N PHE A 58 -1.23 11.63 25.28
CA PHE A 58 -1.08 13.06 25.52
C PHE A 58 -2.45 13.69 25.33
N ASN A 59 -3.17 13.88 26.45
CA ASN A 59 -4.51 14.47 26.53
C ASN A 59 -4.56 15.96 26.10
N GLU A 60 -3.57 16.41 25.31
CA GLU A 60 -3.20 17.80 25.08
C GLU A 60 -3.06 18.18 23.59
N LEU A 61 -3.36 17.27 22.65
CA LEU A 61 -3.35 17.63 21.22
C LEU A 61 -4.62 18.40 20.82
N ARG A 62 -4.71 19.66 21.26
CA ARG A 62 -5.84 20.57 21.04
C ARG A 62 -5.94 21.15 19.63
N ASN A 63 -4.98 20.87 18.73
CA ASN A 63 -4.99 21.39 17.36
C ASN A 63 -5.01 20.28 16.29
N ASN A 64 -6.12 19.53 16.28
CA ASN A 64 -6.36 18.37 15.41
C ASN A 64 -6.17 18.69 13.91
N PHE A 65 -6.51 19.91 13.47
CA PHE A 65 -6.47 20.25 12.04
C PHE A 65 -5.06 20.42 11.50
N THR A 66 -4.18 21.13 12.21
CA THR A 66 -2.79 21.34 11.77
C THR A 66 -2.02 20.02 11.68
N LEU A 67 -2.21 19.12 12.65
CA LEU A 67 -1.56 17.81 12.61
C LEU A 67 -2.06 16.96 11.44
N VAL A 68 -3.38 16.91 11.22
CA VAL A 68 -3.97 16.21 10.07
C VAL A 68 -3.41 16.76 8.75
N VAL A 69 -3.32 18.08 8.60
CA VAL A 69 -2.75 18.73 7.39
C VAL A 69 -1.27 18.38 7.20
N CYS A 70 -0.44 18.55 8.24
CA CYS A 70 0.99 18.22 8.18
C CYS A 70 1.21 16.77 7.77
N VAL A 71 0.44 15.86 8.37
CA VAL A 71 0.64 14.44 8.11
C VAL A 71 0.10 14.02 6.74
N THR A 72 -0.98 14.65 6.26
CA THR A 72 -1.47 14.46 4.89
C THR A 72 -0.40 14.89 3.87
N ILE A 73 0.23 16.05 4.07
CA ILE A 73 1.33 16.54 3.21
C ILE A 73 2.50 15.56 3.21
N LEU A 74 2.88 15.02 4.38
CA LEU A 74 3.94 14.01 4.49
C LEU A 74 3.59 12.74 3.72
N CYS A 75 2.33 12.26 3.78
CA CYS A 75 1.89 11.08 3.05
C CYS A 75 1.98 11.27 1.53
N PHE A 76 1.49 12.41 1.01
CA PHE A 76 1.59 12.72 -0.41
C PHE A 76 3.03 12.87 -0.88
N SER A 77 3.88 13.50 -0.05
CA SER A 77 5.30 13.65 -0.33
C SER A 77 5.99 12.29 -0.40
N ALA A 78 5.75 11.40 0.58
CA ALA A 78 6.31 10.05 0.61
C ALA A 78 5.85 9.22 -0.60
N LYS A 79 4.56 9.26 -0.95
CA LYS A 79 4.03 8.65 -2.19
C LYS A 79 4.79 9.15 -3.41
N TYR A 80 4.92 10.46 -3.56
CA TYR A 80 5.57 11.08 -4.71
C TYR A 80 7.03 10.65 -4.84
N PHE A 81 7.83 10.75 -3.76
CA PHE A 81 9.23 10.34 -3.77
C PHE A 81 9.38 8.84 -4.06
N PHE A 82 8.54 7.99 -3.47
CA PHE A 82 8.60 6.55 -3.70
C PHE A 82 8.27 6.18 -5.15
N VAL A 83 7.18 6.70 -5.72
CA VAL A 83 6.82 6.44 -7.12
C VAL A 83 7.88 7.00 -8.07
N LYS A 84 8.41 8.20 -7.79
CA LYS A 84 9.50 8.81 -8.57
C LYS A 84 10.75 7.92 -8.55
N TYR A 85 11.12 7.40 -7.38
CA TYR A 85 12.25 6.48 -7.23
C TYR A 85 12.05 5.20 -8.08
N LEU A 86 10.86 4.58 -8.01
CA LEU A 86 10.58 3.38 -8.80
C LEU A 86 10.63 3.64 -10.31
N LYS A 87 10.10 4.80 -10.76
CA LYS A 87 10.19 5.25 -12.17
C LYS A 87 11.63 5.43 -12.62
N GLN A 88 12.47 6.10 -11.83
CA GLN A 88 13.89 6.28 -12.14
C GLN A 88 14.63 4.95 -12.26
N LYS A 89 14.27 3.96 -11.45
CA LYS A 89 14.83 2.61 -11.49
C LYS A 89 14.25 1.72 -12.60
N LYS A 90 13.29 2.22 -13.38
CA LYS A 90 12.53 1.44 -14.37
C LYS A 90 11.97 0.13 -13.79
N TYR A 91 11.58 0.16 -12.52
CA TYR A 91 11.29 -1.06 -11.76
C TYR A 91 10.12 -1.84 -12.34
N VAL A 92 9.02 -1.16 -12.69
CA VAL A 92 7.83 -1.80 -13.28
C VAL A 92 8.17 -2.44 -14.62
N GLN A 93 8.96 -1.76 -15.45
CA GLN A 93 9.39 -2.27 -16.76
C GLN A 93 10.20 -3.56 -16.63
N THR A 94 11.18 -3.60 -15.71
CA THR A 94 11.96 -4.82 -15.44
C THR A 94 11.08 -5.97 -14.95
N ILE A 95 10.04 -5.71 -14.17
CA ILE A 95 9.10 -6.75 -13.74
C ILE A 95 8.19 -7.19 -14.90
N HIS A 96 7.78 -6.27 -15.77
CA HIS A 96 6.99 -6.59 -16.96
C HIS A 96 7.76 -7.50 -17.92
N GLU A 97 9.04 -7.23 -18.19
CA GLU A 97 9.91 -8.11 -18.99
C GLU A 97 9.99 -9.52 -18.38
N LYS A 98 10.22 -9.60 -17.06
CA LYS A 98 10.21 -10.89 -16.34
C LYS A 98 8.86 -11.59 -16.43
N TYR A 99 7.78 -10.84 -16.38
CA TYR A 99 6.41 -11.37 -16.48
C TYR A 99 6.15 -11.98 -17.86
N LEU A 100 6.58 -11.31 -18.94
CA LEU A 100 6.46 -11.82 -20.30
C LEU A 100 7.20 -13.15 -20.51
N GLN A 101 8.32 -13.36 -19.81
CA GLN A 101 9.08 -14.61 -19.84
C GLN A 101 8.45 -15.74 -19.00
N MET A 102 7.44 -15.47 -18.16
CA MET A 102 6.81 -16.50 -17.34
C MET A 102 5.75 -17.29 -18.12
N ASP A 103 5.65 -18.58 -17.79
CA ASP A 103 4.56 -19.44 -18.22
C ASP A 103 3.23 -19.05 -17.54
N LEU A 104 2.11 -19.45 -18.16
CA LEU A 104 0.77 -19.09 -17.70
C LEU A 104 0.47 -19.61 -16.28
N LYS A 105 0.98 -20.78 -15.90
CA LYS A 105 0.74 -21.36 -14.57
C LYS A 105 1.41 -20.51 -13.49
N LYS A 106 2.67 -20.14 -13.69
CA LYS A 106 3.42 -19.26 -12.78
C LYS A 106 2.84 -17.86 -12.70
N ARG A 107 2.35 -17.29 -13.82
CA ARG A 107 1.63 -16.01 -13.82
C ARG A 107 0.38 -16.06 -12.93
N LYS A 108 -0.45 -17.11 -13.07
CA LYS A 108 -1.65 -17.32 -12.24
C LYS A 108 -1.33 -17.48 -10.77
N GLU A 109 -0.28 -18.21 -10.43
CA GLU A 109 0.18 -18.38 -9.05
C GLU A 109 0.62 -17.05 -8.43
N ASN A 110 1.46 -16.29 -9.15
CA ASN A 110 1.90 -14.97 -8.73
C ASN A 110 0.73 -13.98 -8.58
N TYR A 111 -0.25 -14.05 -9.47
CA TYR A 111 -1.48 -13.25 -9.39
C TYR A 111 -2.25 -13.54 -8.10
N LYS A 112 -2.46 -14.82 -7.75
CA LYS A 112 -3.15 -15.18 -6.50
C LYS A 112 -2.41 -14.64 -5.28
N ILE A 113 -1.09 -14.83 -5.22
CA ILE A 113 -0.26 -14.34 -4.10
C ILE A 113 -0.31 -12.81 -4.03
N GLY A 114 -0.16 -12.12 -5.16
CA GLY A 114 -0.22 -10.66 -5.20
C GLY A 114 -1.59 -10.11 -4.83
N LEU A 115 -2.68 -10.80 -5.20
CA LEU A 115 -4.04 -10.46 -4.77
C LEU A 115 -4.18 -10.57 -3.25
N TYR A 116 -3.67 -11.63 -2.63
CA TYR A 116 -3.65 -11.75 -1.16
C TYR A 116 -2.92 -10.58 -0.50
N TYR A 117 -1.78 -10.15 -1.05
CA TYR A 117 -1.07 -8.98 -0.53
C TYR A 117 -1.86 -7.68 -0.68
N VAL A 118 -2.54 -7.46 -1.80
CA VAL A 118 -3.38 -6.27 -2.00
C VAL A 118 -4.55 -6.27 -1.03
N ILE A 119 -5.25 -7.40 -0.89
CA ILE A 119 -6.34 -7.56 0.08
C ILE A 119 -5.83 -7.32 1.50
N PHE A 120 -4.68 -7.90 1.85
CA PHE A 120 -4.07 -7.70 3.17
C PHE A 120 -3.76 -6.22 3.43
N VAL A 121 -3.18 -5.49 2.47
CA VAL A 121 -2.91 -4.05 2.59
C VAL A 121 -4.20 -3.23 2.82
N ILE A 122 -5.31 -3.63 2.21
CA ILE A 122 -6.61 -2.96 2.37
C ILE A 122 -7.27 -3.32 3.71
N LEU A 123 -7.18 -4.58 4.14
CA LEU A 123 -7.88 -5.09 5.34
C LEU A 123 -7.12 -4.89 6.64
N PHE A 124 -5.79 -4.99 6.62
CA PHE A 124 -4.92 -4.83 7.80
C PHE A 124 -5.27 -3.58 8.65
N PRO A 125 -5.60 -2.45 8.03
CA PRO A 125 -5.93 -1.26 8.79
C PRO A 125 -7.33 -1.26 9.41
N LEU A 126 -8.32 -1.85 8.72
CA LEU A 126 -9.65 -2.07 9.30
C LEU A 126 -9.55 -2.98 10.53
N PHE A 127 -8.73 -4.02 10.44
CA PHE A 127 -8.44 -4.91 11.57
C PHE A 127 -7.74 -4.17 12.71
N SER A 128 -6.78 -3.29 12.41
CA SER A 128 -6.11 -2.46 13.42
C SER A 128 -7.09 -1.54 14.16
N ILE A 129 -8.05 -0.93 13.46
CA ILE A 129 -9.10 -0.09 14.08
C ILE A 129 -10.01 -0.92 14.98
N LEU A 130 -10.48 -2.08 14.52
CA LEU A 130 -11.31 -2.98 15.32
C LEU A 130 -10.60 -3.44 16.60
N ILE A 131 -9.31 -3.73 16.55
CA ILE A 131 -8.52 -4.05 17.75
C ILE A 131 -8.47 -2.86 18.70
N MET A 132 -8.26 -1.65 18.18
CA MET A 132 -8.21 -0.44 19.01
C MET A 132 -9.55 -0.19 19.71
N GLU A 133 -10.67 -0.27 18.99
CA GLU A 133 -12.03 -0.15 19.57
C GLU A 133 -12.30 -1.25 20.62
N LEU A 134 -11.85 -2.48 20.37
CA LEU A 134 -11.98 -3.57 21.33
C LEU A 134 -11.19 -3.31 22.61
N ILE A 135 -9.96 -2.80 22.49
CA ILE A 135 -9.13 -2.44 23.66
C ILE A 135 -9.82 -1.33 24.47
N GLU A 136 -10.39 -0.33 23.81
CA GLU A 136 -11.14 0.76 24.44
C GLU A 136 -12.34 0.21 25.24
N PHE A 137 -13.18 -0.62 24.62
CA PHE A 137 -14.30 -1.27 25.29
C PHE A 137 -13.90 -2.11 26.52
N ILE A 138 -12.74 -2.77 26.47
CA ILE A 138 -12.23 -3.57 27.60
C ILE A 138 -11.61 -2.70 28.69
N THR A 139 -11.05 -1.52 28.37
CA THR A 139 -10.33 -0.68 29.34
C THR A 139 -11.26 0.32 30.05
N ASP A 140 -12.36 0.73 29.42
CA ASP A 140 -13.36 1.66 29.98
C ASP A 140 -14.46 0.97 30.82
N ASN A 141 -14.50 -0.36 30.86
CA ASN A 141 -15.33 -1.19 31.76
C ASN A 141 -14.48 -1.77 32.90
#